data_AF-A0A7X9GSU8-F1
#
_entry.id   AF-A0A7X9GSU8-F1
#
_cell.length_a   1.000
_cell.length_b   1.000
_cell.length_c   1.000
_cell.angle_alpha   90.00
_cell.angle_beta   90.00
_cell.angle_gamma   90.00
#
_symmetry.space_group_name_H-M   'P 1'
#
loop_
_entity.id
_entity.type
_entity.pdbx_description
1 polymer ?
#
loop_
_entity_poly.entity_id
_entity_poly.type
_entity_poly.pdbx_seq_one_letter_code
_entity_poly.pdbx_strand_id
1 'polypeptide(L)'
;MKLADLCEGVYKSCPNIKSQKAFIERLFKAAGDGAYISDSYKKGLFNGGKPFSVSQKEPLRGKENLASLTEFFETEINDTREVLISLGIPEKGTPDKHALAVALAQQMKQMIESDEEDVENILVLQYQQAKQKAAPETNAFAKPLYPGDSVSSQHERCHEIQSFEKVEHTWELLNTGNIPWTGRKLIYKRGPKDRPEANPSIIELPDVPPKKSIKITTTIDGRGFDGITHCIWEMQDSDGENCFPDRESLFCVTIDAKFKRK
;
A
#
# COMPACT_ATOMS: atom_id res chain seq x y z
N MET A 1 4.52 -14.91 14.74
CA MET A 1 4.88 -13.87 15.72
C MET A 1 4.10 -14.07 16.99
N LYS A 2 4.80 -14.15 18.12
CA LYS A 2 4.23 -14.13 19.47
C LYS A 2 4.21 -12.71 20.03
N LEU A 3 3.42 -12.51 21.10
CA LEU A 3 3.39 -11.23 21.82
C LEU A 3 4.78 -10.82 22.34
N ALA A 4 5.58 -11.78 22.80
CA ALA A 4 6.92 -11.53 23.30
C ALA A 4 7.85 -10.93 22.22
N ASP A 5 7.79 -11.44 21.00
CA ASP A 5 8.58 -10.94 19.86
C ASP A 5 8.24 -9.48 19.55
N LEU A 6 6.93 -9.16 19.56
CA LEU A 6 6.46 -7.78 19.37
C LEU A 6 6.93 -6.86 20.51
N CYS A 7 6.82 -7.33 21.76
CA CYS A 7 7.26 -6.57 22.93
C CYS A 7 8.78 -6.30 22.89
N GLU A 8 9.58 -7.31 22.55
CA GLU A 8 11.03 -7.21 22.46
C GLU A 8 11.44 -6.19 21.38
N GLY A 9 10.82 -6.24 20.20
CA GLY A 9 11.15 -5.36 19.09
C GLY A 9 10.70 -3.91 19.26
N VAL A 10 9.73 -3.62 20.13
CA VAL A 10 9.19 -2.27 20.33
C VAL A 10 9.71 -1.59 21.60
N TYR A 11 9.82 -2.32 22.71
CA TYR A 11 10.00 -1.74 24.05
C TYR A 11 11.25 -0.85 24.19
N LYS A 12 12.35 -1.21 23.53
CA LYS A 12 13.60 -0.42 23.58
C LYS A 12 13.42 1.01 23.06
N SER A 13 12.48 1.21 22.14
CA SER A 13 12.16 2.52 21.58
C SER A 13 11.08 3.28 22.36
N CYS A 14 10.67 2.79 23.54
CA CYS A 14 9.65 3.40 24.40
C CYS A 14 10.21 3.94 25.73
N PRO A 15 11.05 5.00 25.74
CA PRO A 15 11.78 5.45 26.92
C PRO A 15 10.90 6.01 28.06
N ASN A 16 9.65 6.36 27.74
CA ASN A 16 8.67 6.85 28.70
C ASN A 16 8.08 5.72 29.57
N ILE A 17 8.20 4.47 29.13
CA ILE A 17 7.71 3.30 29.86
C ILE A 17 8.86 2.70 30.67
N LYS A 18 8.80 2.85 31.99
CA LYS A 18 9.93 2.50 32.89
C LYS A 18 10.05 1.02 33.25
N SER A 19 9.11 0.18 32.81
CA SER A 19 9.19 -1.27 33.07
C SER A 19 8.40 -2.09 32.05
N GLN A 20 8.84 -3.33 31.84
CA GLN A 20 8.13 -4.34 31.02
C GLN A 20 6.68 -4.56 31.49
N LYS A 21 6.45 -4.56 32.81
CA LYS A 21 5.11 -4.63 33.41
C LYS A 21 4.24 -3.46 32.95
N ALA A 22 4.76 -2.24 33.08
CA ALA A 22 4.04 -1.03 32.69
C ALA A 22 3.75 -1.00 31.19
N PHE A 23 4.64 -1.57 30.36
CA PHE A 23 4.40 -1.73 28.93
C PHE A 23 3.15 -2.59 28.66
N ILE A 24 3.09 -3.79 29.24
CA ILE A 24 1.94 -4.69 29.10
C ILE A 24 0.65 -4.06 29.64
N GLU A 25 0.71 -3.39 30.79
CA GLU A 25 -0.47 -2.70 31.35
C GLU A 25 -1.03 -1.63 30.42
N ARG A 26 -0.16 -0.78 29.87
CA ARG A 26 -0.57 0.30 28.97
C ARG A 26 -1.03 -0.23 27.62
N LEU A 27 -0.37 -1.26 27.09
CA LEU A 27 -0.77 -1.95 25.86
C LEU A 27 -2.16 -2.59 26.02
N PHE A 28 -2.41 -3.30 27.11
CA PHE A 28 -3.70 -3.97 27.35
C PHE A 28 -4.82 -2.96 27.65
N LYS A 29 -4.48 -1.85 28.30
CA LYS A 29 -5.39 -0.71 28.44
C LYS A 29 -5.77 -0.14 27.08
N ALA A 30 -4.80 0.08 26.20
CA ALA A 30 -5.04 0.54 24.83
C ALA A 30 -5.84 -0.49 23.99
N ALA A 31 -5.66 -1.78 24.26
CA ALA A 31 -6.45 -2.86 23.64
C ALA A 31 -7.92 -2.93 24.14
N GLY A 32 -8.29 -2.10 25.12
CA GLY A 32 -9.66 -1.99 25.63
C GLY A 32 -9.85 -2.49 27.06
N ASP A 33 -8.81 -2.50 27.89
CA ASP A 33 -8.79 -3.00 29.27
C ASP A 33 -9.10 -4.50 29.40
N GLY A 34 -8.03 -5.29 29.50
CA GLY A 34 -8.09 -6.75 29.69
C GLY A 34 -8.41 -7.17 31.13
N ALA A 35 -8.53 -8.48 31.34
CA ALA A 35 -8.70 -9.03 32.69
C ALA A 35 -7.50 -8.70 33.59
N TYR A 36 -7.75 -8.66 34.91
CA TYR A 36 -6.68 -8.50 35.89
C TYR A 36 -5.66 -9.64 35.76
N ILE A 37 -4.39 -9.26 35.59
CA ILE A 37 -3.24 -10.16 35.59
C ILE A 37 -2.20 -9.69 36.59
N SER A 38 -1.57 -10.64 37.29
CA SER A 38 -0.53 -10.35 38.29
C SER A 38 0.74 -9.80 37.64
N ASP A 39 1.55 -9.09 38.44
CA ASP A 39 2.81 -8.51 37.98
C ASP A 39 3.80 -9.55 37.44
N SER A 40 3.85 -10.72 38.08
CA SER A 40 4.65 -11.84 37.60
C SER A 40 4.16 -12.36 36.26
N TYR A 41 2.84 -12.36 36.02
CA TYR A 41 2.27 -12.80 34.76
C TYR A 41 2.57 -11.81 33.64
N LYS A 42 2.43 -10.50 33.90
CA LYS A 42 2.79 -9.42 32.95
C LYS A 42 4.24 -9.52 32.49
N LYS A 43 5.18 -9.73 33.42
CA LYS A 43 6.59 -9.96 33.07
C LYS A 43 6.77 -11.22 32.22
N GLY A 44 6.06 -12.30 32.55
CA GLY A 44 6.04 -13.54 31.79
C GLY A 44 5.53 -13.36 30.35
N LEU A 45 4.47 -12.58 30.16
CA LEU A 45 3.96 -12.25 28.82
C LEU A 45 4.99 -11.48 28.00
N PHE A 46 5.63 -10.50 28.62
CA PHE A 46 6.62 -9.66 27.95
C PHE A 46 7.83 -10.47 27.47
N ASN A 47 8.37 -11.36 28.30
CA ASN A 47 9.61 -12.09 28.02
C ASN A 47 9.39 -13.48 27.41
N GLY A 48 8.15 -13.85 27.09
CA GLY A 48 7.80 -15.18 26.56
C GLY A 48 7.78 -16.31 27.59
N GLY A 49 7.99 -16.03 28.88
CA GLY A 49 7.89 -17.03 29.96
C GLY A 49 6.45 -17.43 30.31
N LYS A 50 5.44 -16.70 29.82
CA LYS A 50 4.02 -17.04 29.90
C LYS A 50 3.35 -16.83 28.54
N PRO A 51 2.46 -17.73 28.11
CA PRO A 51 1.75 -17.59 26.85
C PRO A 51 0.70 -16.50 26.93
N PHE A 52 0.49 -15.81 25.80
CA PHE A 52 -0.69 -14.98 25.60
C PHE A 52 -1.86 -15.88 25.22
N SER A 53 -2.47 -16.51 26.23
CA SER A 53 -3.52 -17.54 26.06
C SER A 53 -4.88 -16.95 25.69
N VAL A 54 -5.77 -17.81 25.18
CA VAL A 54 -7.18 -17.46 24.88
C VAL A 54 -7.86 -16.75 26.06
N SER A 55 -7.67 -17.22 27.30
CA SER A 55 -8.23 -16.59 28.50
C SER A 55 -7.82 -15.13 28.71
N GLN A 56 -6.64 -14.72 28.22
CA GLN A 56 -6.17 -13.34 28.28
C GLN A 56 -6.65 -12.51 27.09
N LYS A 57 -6.91 -13.16 25.96
CA LYS A 57 -7.39 -12.54 24.73
C LYS A 57 -8.89 -12.30 24.74
N GLU A 58 -9.69 -13.22 25.28
CA GLU A 58 -11.15 -13.16 25.34
C GLU A 58 -11.70 -11.81 25.83
N PRO A 59 -11.22 -11.22 26.94
CA PRO A 59 -11.69 -9.92 27.39
C PRO A 59 -11.38 -8.76 26.43
N LEU A 60 -10.48 -8.96 25.46
CA LEU A 60 -10.04 -7.95 24.49
C LEU A 60 -10.70 -8.13 23.11
N ARG A 61 -11.30 -9.29 22.83
CA ARG A 61 -11.89 -9.64 21.53
C ARG A 61 -13.10 -8.79 21.18
N GLY A 62 -13.27 -8.51 19.89
CA GLY A 62 -14.42 -7.78 19.36
C GLY A 62 -14.49 -6.31 19.76
N LYS A 63 -13.46 -5.78 20.44
CA LYS A 63 -13.39 -4.36 20.82
C LYS A 63 -12.92 -3.50 19.65
N GLU A 64 -13.47 -2.29 19.54
CA GLU A 64 -13.00 -1.25 18.62
C GLU A 64 -11.73 -0.58 19.18
N ASN A 65 -10.62 -1.32 19.19
CA ASN A 65 -9.38 -0.94 19.86
C ASN A 65 -8.25 -0.51 18.91
N LEU A 66 -8.50 -0.49 17.60
CA LEU A 66 -7.47 -0.20 16.61
C LEU A 66 -6.93 1.24 16.74
N ALA A 67 -7.82 2.21 16.95
CA ALA A 67 -7.44 3.62 17.09
C ALA A 67 -6.62 3.86 18.37
N SER A 68 -7.06 3.33 19.51
CA SER A 68 -6.36 3.45 20.79
C SER A 68 -5.01 2.71 20.80
N LEU A 69 -4.92 1.55 20.14
CA LEU A 69 -3.65 0.84 19.94
C LEU A 69 -2.70 1.64 19.05
N THR A 70 -3.20 2.25 17.97
CA THR A 70 -2.39 3.09 17.08
C THR A 70 -1.85 4.29 17.85
N GLU A 71 -2.71 5.01 18.57
CA GLU A 71 -2.31 6.15 19.41
C GLU A 71 -1.28 5.76 20.47
N PHE A 72 -1.42 4.59 21.11
CA PHE A 72 -0.44 4.07 22.05
C PHE A 72 0.94 3.91 21.42
N PHE A 73 1.05 3.21 20.29
CA PHE A 73 2.35 3.00 19.63
C PHE A 73 2.93 4.31 19.10
N GLU A 74 2.10 5.17 18.53
CA GLU A 74 2.53 6.48 18.02
C GLU A 74 2.99 7.41 19.14
N THR A 75 2.37 7.36 20.32
CA THR A 75 2.79 8.19 21.45
C THR A 75 4.08 7.67 22.09
N GLU A 76 4.20 6.35 22.24
CA GLU A 76 5.26 5.77 23.06
C GLU A 76 6.56 5.50 22.28
N ILE A 77 6.51 5.29 20.96
CA ILE A 77 7.70 5.02 20.15
C ILE A 77 8.42 6.33 19.82
N ASN A 78 9.66 6.48 20.29
CA ASN A 78 10.50 7.64 19.97
C ASN A 78 11.46 7.40 18.80
N ASP A 79 11.93 6.16 18.61
CA ASP A 79 12.81 5.79 17.50
C ASP A 79 12.13 4.77 16.59
N THR A 80 11.50 5.27 15.53
CA THR A 80 10.81 4.46 14.52
C THR A 80 11.78 3.58 13.74
N ARG A 81 13.00 4.06 13.44
CA ARG A 81 13.97 3.31 12.64
C ARG A 81 14.45 2.07 13.39
N GLU A 82 14.74 2.22 14.68
CA GLU A 82 15.19 1.12 15.54
C GLU A 82 14.13 0.01 15.65
N VAL A 83 12.85 0.37 15.74
CA VAL A 83 11.76 -0.63 15.78
C VAL A 83 11.65 -1.37 14.45
N LEU A 84 11.75 -0.68 13.31
CA LEU A 84 11.71 -1.31 11.99
C LEU A 84 12.85 -2.33 11.83
N ILE A 85 14.07 -1.96 12.24
CA ILE A 85 15.24 -2.86 12.21
C ILE A 85 15.02 -4.06 13.14
N SER A 86 14.61 -3.82 14.38
CA SER A 86 14.40 -4.87 15.39
C SER A 86 13.33 -5.88 14.96
N LEU A 87 12.31 -5.44 14.23
CA LEU A 87 11.22 -6.28 13.74
C LEU A 87 11.46 -6.82 12.31
N GLY A 88 12.61 -6.53 11.70
CA GLY A 88 12.97 -7.01 10.36
C GLY A 88 12.13 -6.40 9.23
N ILE A 89 11.58 -5.21 9.42
CA ILE A 89 10.75 -4.52 8.43
C ILE A 89 11.66 -3.70 7.49
N PRO A 90 11.70 -3.99 6.18
CA PRO A 90 12.57 -3.28 5.26
C PRO A 90 12.07 -1.85 5.00
N GLU A 91 12.94 -0.87 5.22
CA GLU A 91 12.69 0.55 4.92
C GLU A 91 13.90 1.18 4.23
N LYS A 92 13.72 1.61 2.98
CA LYS A 92 14.79 2.25 2.17
C LYS A 92 14.77 3.78 2.30
N GLY A 93 13.66 4.37 2.73
CA GLY A 93 13.47 5.82 2.83
C GLY A 93 13.43 6.33 4.28
N THR A 94 12.71 7.43 4.46
CA THR A 94 12.39 7.98 5.78
C THR A 94 11.34 7.07 6.45
N PRO A 95 11.59 6.58 7.68
CA PRO A 95 10.63 5.81 8.46
C PRO A 95 9.34 6.58 8.68
N ASP A 96 8.21 5.92 8.47
CA ASP A 96 6.90 6.49 8.72
C ASP A 96 6.38 6.00 10.08
N LYS A 97 6.33 6.91 11.04
CA LYS A 97 5.96 6.60 12.43
C LYS A 97 4.50 6.19 12.56
N HIS A 98 3.59 6.87 11.87
CA HIS A 98 2.17 6.56 11.92
C HIS A 98 1.89 5.21 11.24
N ALA A 99 2.50 4.97 10.07
CA ALA A 99 2.36 3.69 9.39
C ALA A 99 2.88 2.51 10.23
N LEU A 100 3.99 2.69 10.96
CA LEU A 100 4.49 1.69 11.90
C LEU A 100 3.48 1.45 13.03
N ALA A 101 2.93 2.52 13.62
CA ALA A 101 1.95 2.41 14.70
C ALA A 101 0.68 1.67 14.26
N VAL A 102 0.18 1.94 13.05
CA VAL A 102 -0.95 1.22 12.44
C VAL A 102 -0.63 -0.26 12.25
N ALA A 103 0.55 -0.58 11.71
CA ALA A 103 0.96 -1.97 11.49
C ALA A 103 1.06 -2.77 12.80
N LEU A 104 1.64 -2.17 13.85
CA LEU A 104 1.74 -2.76 15.17
C LEU A 104 0.36 -2.96 15.81
N ALA A 105 -0.55 -1.99 15.66
CA ALA A 105 -1.92 -2.09 16.15
C ALA A 105 -2.69 -3.23 15.46
N GLN A 106 -2.53 -3.38 14.14
CA GLN A 106 -3.15 -4.47 13.38
C GLN A 106 -2.58 -5.84 13.76
N GLN A 107 -1.27 -5.94 13.94
CA GLN A 107 -0.62 -7.18 14.41
C GLN A 107 -1.12 -7.56 15.81
N MET A 108 -1.25 -6.60 16.73
CA MET A 108 -1.80 -6.85 18.07
C MET A 108 -3.27 -7.28 18.01
N LYS A 109 -4.08 -6.65 17.14
CA LYS A 109 -5.47 -7.06 16.92
C LYS A 109 -5.56 -8.49 16.40
N GLN A 110 -4.71 -8.88 15.45
CA GLN A 110 -4.64 -10.27 14.96
C GLN A 110 -4.28 -11.26 16.07
N MET A 111 -3.34 -10.91 16.96
CA MET A 111 -3.00 -11.74 18.12
C MET A 111 -4.20 -11.92 19.06
N ILE A 112 -4.97 -10.86 19.31
CA ILE A 112 -6.16 -10.90 20.18
C ILE A 112 -7.26 -11.79 19.59
N GLU A 113 -7.55 -11.63 18.29
CA GLU A 113 -8.65 -12.34 17.64
C GLU A 113 -8.32 -13.82 17.34
N SER A 114 -7.05 -14.18 17.20
CA SER A 114 -6.63 -15.57 16.96
C SER A 114 -6.64 -16.42 18.24
N ASP A 115 -6.97 -17.70 18.13
CA ASP A 115 -6.75 -18.69 19.20
C ASP A 115 -5.28 -19.13 19.31
N GLU A 116 -4.48 -18.89 18.28
CA GLU A 116 -3.07 -19.30 18.22
C GLU A 116 -2.16 -18.36 19.01
N GLU A 117 -1.19 -18.92 19.74
CA GLU A 117 -0.16 -18.11 20.44
C GLU A 117 0.80 -17.45 19.45
N ASP A 118 1.09 -18.13 18.34
CA ASP A 118 2.00 -17.72 17.28
C ASP A 118 1.20 -17.47 16.01
N VAL A 119 0.96 -16.19 15.69
CA VAL A 119 0.15 -15.79 14.53
C VAL A 119 1.02 -15.41 13.34
N GLU A 120 0.48 -15.37 12.14
CA GLU A 120 1.20 -14.84 10.98
C GLU A 120 1.80 -13.44 11.26
N ASN A 121 3.05 -13.21 10.88
CA ASN A 121 3.68 -11.90 10.98
C ASN A 121 3.27 -11.05 9.77
N ILE A 122 2.32 -10.14 9.98
CA ILE A 122 1.77 -9.26 8.95
C ILE A 122 2.43 -7.88 8.94
N LEU A 123 3.42 -7.63 9.80
CA LEU A 123 3.99 -6.29 10.00
C LEU A 123 4.53 -5.65 8.72
N VAL A 124 5.27 -6.41 7.90
CA VAL A 124 5.81 -5.90 6.63
C VAL A 124 4.68 -5.48 5.69
N LEU A 125 3.68 -6.33 5.52
CA LEU A 125 2.54 -6.07 4.65
C LEU A 125 1.76 -4.85 5.14
N GLN A 126 1.41 -4.82 6.42
CA GLN A 126 0.60 -3.75 7.00
C GLN A 126 1.35 -2.41 7.04
N TYR A 127 2.65 -2.41 7.33
CA TYR A 127 3.46 -1.20 7.28
C TYR A 127 3.48 -0.60 5.88
N GLN A 128 3.68 -1.41 4.83
CA GLN A 128 3.65 -0.92 3.45
C GLN A 128 2.26 -0.43 3.04
N GLN A 129 1.18 -1.12 3.43
CA GLN A 129 -0.20 -0.68 3.18
C GLN A 129 -0.53 0.62 3.92
N ALA A 130 -0.13 0.75 5.18
CA ALA A 130 -0.33 1.95 5.97
C ALA A 130 0.48 3.12 5.41
N LYS A 131 1.72 2.91 4.95
CA LYS A 131 2.48 3.92 4.22
C LYS A 131 1.79 4.36 2.93
N GLN A 132 1.14 3.46 2.21
CA GLN A 132 0.38 3.83 1.01
C GLN A 132 -0.90 4.61 1.35
N LYS A 133 -1.50 4.38 2.53
CA LYS A 133 -2.66 5.12 3.05
C LYS A 133 -2.32 6.44 3.74
N ALA A 134 -1.14 6.53 4.38
CA ALA A 134 -0.67 7.64 5.22
C ALA A 134 0.37 8.53 4.53
N ALA A 135 1.04 8.03 3.48
CA ALA A 135 1.35 8.91 2.36
C ALA A 135 0.06 9.69 2.11
N PRO A 136 0.12 11.01 1.85
CA PRO A 136 -1.02 11.62 1.20
C PRO A 136 -1.35 10.64 0.11
N GLU A 137 -2.59 10.15 0.08
CA GLU A 137 -3.07 9.55 -1.13
C GLU A 137 -2.47 10.46 -2.20
N THR A 138 -1.83 9.96 -3.24
CA THR A 138 -1.79 10.75 -4.47
C THR A 138 -3.23 10.89 -5.03
N ASN A 139 -4.24 10.99 -4.14
CA ASN A 139 -5.55 11.60 -4.21
C ASN A 139 -5.67 12.80 -3.22
N ALA A 140 -4.59 13.47 -2.83
CA ALA A 140 -4.61 14.89 -3.17
C ALA A 140 -4.87 14.83 -4.67
N PHE A 141 -6.11 15.05 -5.11
CA PHE A 141 -6.44 15.07 -6.52
C PHE A 141 -5.41 16.01 -7.10
N ALA A 142 -4.33 15.47 -7.68
CA ALA A 142 -3.41 16.24 -8.46
C ALA A 142 -4.35 16.83 -9.48
N LYS A 143 -4.58 18.14 -9.31
CA LYS A 143 -5.76 18.74 -9.90
C LYS A 143 -5.59 18.45 -11.37
N PRO A 144 -6.63 17.90 -12.02
CA PRO A 144 -6.56 17.84 -13.46
C PRO A 144 -6.17 19.25 -13.93
N LEU A 145 -5.34 19.32 -14.97
CA LEU A 145 -4.87 20.59 -15.51
C LEU A 145 -6.04 21.57 -15.71
N TYR A 146 -7.20 21.02 -16.07
CA TYR A 146 -8.46 21.74 -16.20
C TYR A 146 -9.44 21.42 -15.06
N PRO A 147 -9.88 22.42 -14.28
CA PRO A 147 -10.91 22.21 -13.26
C PRO A 147 -12.18 21.60 -13.84
N GLY A 148 -12.63 20.48 -13.26
CA GLY A 148 -13.80 19.74 -13.73
C GLY A 148 -13.48 18.54 -14.62
N ASP A 149 -12.22 18.35 -15.03
CA ASP A 149 -11.80 17.10 -15.70
C ASP A 149 -11.78 15.92 -14.71
N SER A 150 -12.25 14.76 -15.15
CA SER A 150 -12.12 13.53 -14.39
C SER A 150 -12.30 12.33 -15.32
N VAL A 151 -11.54 11.26 -15.06
CA VAL A 151 -11.53 10.04 -15.86
C VAL A 151 -11.69 8.82 -14.98
N SER A 152 -12.47 7.85 -15.45
CA SER A 152 -12.43 6.47 -15.00
C SER A 152 -11.82 5.63 -16.11
N SER A 153 -10.76 4.88 -15.81
CA SER A 153 -10.02 4.04 -16.74
C SER A 153 -10.19 2.58 -16.34
N GLN A 154 -10.86 1.80 -17.19
CA GLN A 154 -11.08 0.36 -16.98
C GLN A 154 -10.31 -0.41 -18.04
N HIS A 155 -9.42 -1.29 -17.60
CA HIS A 155 -8.62 -2.14 -18.48
C HIS A 155 -7.94 -3.26 -17.67
N GLU A 156 -7.42 -4.24 -18.39
CA GLU A 156 -6.52 -5.24 -17.82
C GLU A 156 -5.17 -4.59 -17.46
N ARG A 157 -4.77 -4.70 -16.20
CA ARG A 157 -3.58 -3.99 -15.71
C ARG A 157 -2.27 -4.72 -15.93
N CYS A 158 -2.31 -6.03 -16.17
CA CYS A 158 -1.13 -6.87 -16.29
C CYS A 158 -1.30 -7.84 -17.45
N HIS A 159 -0.31 -7.88 -18.35
CA HIS A 159 -0.23 -8.87 -19.44
C HIS A 159 1.00 -9.72 -19.23
N GLU A 160 0.81 -11.04 -19.24
CA GLU A 160 1.91 -11.99 -19.28
C GLU A 160 2.17 -12.39 -20.74
N ILE A 161 3.38 -12.15 -21.23
CA ILE A 161 3.78 -12.43 -22.63
C ILE A 161 5.11 -13.17 -22.68
N GLN A 162 5.42 -13.85 -23.77
CA GLN A 162 6.79 -14.27 -24.06
C GLN A 162 7.62 -13.08 -24.57
N SER A 163 8.95 -13.17 -24.45
CA SER A 163 9.87 -12.06 -24.73
C SER A 163 9.65 -11.36 -26.08
N PHE A 164 9.28 -12.10 -27.13
CA PHE A 164 9.06 -11.58 -28.49
C PHE A 164 7.58 -11.52 -28.89
N GLU A 165 6.67 -11.79 -27.97
CA GLU A 165 5.24 -11.71 -28.24
C GLU A 165 4.75 -10.26 -28.19
N LYS A 166 3.61 -10.07 -28.84
CA LYS A 166 2.86 -8.82 -28.85
C LYS A 166 1.55 -9.06 -28.16
N VAL A 167 1.05 -8.06 -27.47
CA VAL A 167 -0.27 -8.09 -26.85
C VAL A 167 -1.08 -6.88 -27.27
N GLU A 168 -2.33 -7.12 -27.65
CA GLU A 168 -3.29 -6.04 -27.88
C GLU A 168 -3.84 -5.60 -26.53
N HIS A 169 -3.74 -4.30 -26.25
CA HIS A 169 -4.22 -3.71 -25.02
C HIS A 169 -5.30 -2.69 -25.32
N THR A 170 -6.44 -2.80 -24.63
CA THR A 170 -7.59 -1.90 -24.80
C THR A 170 -7.96 -1.25 -23.47
N TRP A 171 -8.11 0.07 -23.49
CA TRP A 171 -8.70 0.85 -22.42
C TRP A 171 -10.16 1.18 -22.73
N GLU A 172 -11.02 1.07 -21.72
CA GLU A 172 -12.34 1.68 -21.70
C GLU A 172 -12.29 2.91 -20.78
N LEU A 173 -12.33 4.10 -21.39
CA LEU A 173 -12.24 5.38 -20.70
C LEU A 173 -13.62 6.00 -20.59
N LEU A 174 -14.02 6.41 -19.39
CA LEU A 174 -15.26 7.15 -19.12
C LEU A 174 -14.91 8.55 -18.65
N ASN A 175 -15.45 9.57 -19.31
CA ASN A 175 -15.39 10.95 -18.83
C ASN A 175 -16.33 11.09 -17.62
N THR A 176 -15.77 11.08 -16.41
CA THR A 176 -16.51 11.28 -15.16
C THR A 176 -16.50 12.73 -14.69
N GLY A 177 -15.89 13.62 -15.48
CA GLY A 177 -15.83 15.05 -15.24
C GLY A 177 -17.10 15.79 -15.63
N ASN A 178 -17.02 17.12 -15.53
CA ASN A 178 -18.09 18.06 -15.85
C ASN A 178 -17.82 18.86 -17.14
N ILE A 179 -16.66 18.67 -17.78
CA ILE A 179 -16.29 19.32 -19.05
C ILE A 179 -16.05 18.27 -20.14
N PRO A 180 -16.30 18.59 -21.42
CA PRO A 180 -15.96 17.70 -22.52
C PRO A 180 -14.45 17.59 -22.70
N TRP A 181 -13.97 16.41 -23.07
CA TRP A 181 -12.61 16.24 -23.59
C TRP A 181 -12.61 16.64 -25.06
N THR A 182 -11.82 17.64 -25.43
CA THR A 182 -11.64 18.09 -26.81
C THR A 182 -10.15 18.24 -27.10
N GLY A 183 -9.70 17.76 -28.26
CA GLY A 183 -8.30 17.85 -28.67
C GLY A 183 -7.33 17.13 -27.73
N ARG A 184 -7.76 16.01 -27.13
CA ARG A 184 -6.94 15.20 -26.23
C ARG A 184 -6.33 14.01 -26.96
N LYS A 185 -5.15 13.58 -26.54
CA LYS A 185 -4.48 12.36 -27.02
C LYS A 185 -3.92 11.56 -25.86
N LEU A 186 -3.84 10.24 -26.00
CA LEU A 186 -3.12 9.37 -25.08
C LEU A 186 -1.72 9.09 -25.63
N ILE A 187 -0.69 9.38 -24.85
CA ILE A 187 0.72 9.25 -25.23
C ILE A 187 1.43 8.23 -24.35
N TYR A 188 2.26 7.40 -24.96
CA TYR A 188 3.18 6.52 -24.25
C TYR A 188 4.43 7.31 -23.84
N LYS A 189 4.74 7.41 -22.54
CA LYS A 189 5.81 8.30 -22.05
C LYS A 189 7.24 7.86 -22.38
N ARG A 190 7.43 6.61 -22.81
CA ARG A 190 8.77 6.06 -23.01
C ARG A 190 9.37 6.49 -24.35
N GLY A 191 10.71 6.54 -24.40
CA GLY A 191 11.44 6.97 -25.60
C GLY A 191 11.39 5.94 -26.73
N PRO A 192 11.69 6.34 -27.98
CA PRO A 192 11.56 5.50 -29.18
C PRO A 192 12.41 4.22 -29.23
N LYS A 193 13.27 3.97 -28.23
CA LYS A 193 14.13 2.78 -28.14
C LYS A 193 13.88 1.92 -26.90
N ASP A 194 12.94 2.31 -26.04
CA ASP A 194 12.64 1.55 -24.83
C ASP A 194 11.84 0.28 -25.15
N ARG A 195 11.98 -0.74 -24.31
CA ARG A 195 11.20 -1.98 -24.38
C ARG A 195 10.34 -2.08 -23.11
N PRO A 196 9.06 -2.48 -23.20
CA PRO A 196 8.26 -2.76 -24.40
C PRO A 196 7.94 -1.52 -25.24
N GLU A 197 7.68 -1.72 -26.54
CA GLU A 197 7.26 -0.66 -27.49
C GLU A 197 5.73 -0.70 -27.66
N ALA A 198 5.09 0.45 -27.86
CA ALA A 198 3.67 0.54 -28.16
C ALA A 198 3.42 1.07 -29.57
N ASN A 199 2.48 0.45 -30.30
CA ASN A 199 2.07 0.88 -31.64
C ASN A 199 0.53 0.84 -31.79
N PRO A 200 -0.13 1.98 -31.98
CA PRO A 200 0.46 3.33 -31.98
C PRO A 200 0.92 3.76 -30.58
N SER A 201 1.98 4.57 -30.49
CA SER A 201 2.46 5.19 -29.23
C SER A 201 1.76 6.51 -28.89
N ILE A 202 0.95 7.02 -29.83
CA ILE A 202 0.11 8.21 -29.69
C ILE A 202 -1.27 7.86 -30.24
N ILE A 203 -2.32 8.02 -29.43
CA ILE A 203 -3.70 7.74 -29.82
C ILE A 203 -4.51 9.04 -29.66
N GLU A 204 -4.96 9.61 -30.77
CA GLU A 204 -5.88 10.75 -30.74
C GLU A 204 -7.24 10.31 -30.17
N LEU A 205 -7.77 11.06 -29.21
CA LEU A 205 -9.09 10.79 -28.65
C LEU A 205 -10.15 11.59 -29.40
N PRO A 206 -11.33 11.01 -29.70
CA PRO A 206 -12.45 11.79 -30.19
C PRO A 206 -12.94 12.76 -29.10
N ASP A 207 -13.77 13.73 -29.48
CA ASP A 207 -14.43 14.59 -28.49
C ASP A 207 -15.36 13.75 -27.59
N VAL A 208 -15.15 13.79 -26.27
CA VAL A 208 -15.90 12.98 -25.30
C VAL A 208 -16.67 13.88 -24.33
N PRO A 209 -18.00 13.99 -24.46
CA PRO A 209 -18.83 14.70 -23.49
C PRO A 209 -18.80 14.06 -22.10
N PRO A 210 -19.17 14.80 -21.04
CA PRO A 210 -19.38 14.24 -19.71
C PRO A 210 -20.28 13.00 -19.72
N LYS A 211 -19.91 11.99 -18.92
CA LYS A 211 -20.61 10.71 -18.74
C LYS A 211 -20.65 9.82 -20.00
N LYS A 212 -19.80 10.09 -21.00
CA LYS A 212 -19.63 9.22 -22.17
C LYS A 212 -18.33 8.43 -22.07
N SER A 213 -18.36 7.21 -22.61
CA SER A 213 -17.20 6.33 -22.66
C SER A 213 -16.70 6.12 -24.09
N ILE A 214 -15.41 5.84 -24.20
CA ILE A 214 -14.72 5.47 -25.43
C ILE A 214 -13.85 4.24 -25.18
N LYS A 215 -13.55 3.51 -26.25
CA LYS A 215 -12.56 2.43 -26.24
C LYS A 215 -11.41 2.78 -27.15
N ILE A 216 -10.21 2.59 -26.65
CA ILE A 216 -8.96 2.85 -27.38
C ILE A 216 -8.03 1.66 -27.22
N THR A 217 -7.26 1.38 -28.26
CA THR A 217 -6.46 0.16 -28.36
C THR A 217 -5.06 0.49 -28.87
N THR A 218 -4.07 -0.23 -28.34
CA THR A 218 -2.70 -0.25 -28.86
C THR A 218 -2.15 -1.67 -28.86
N THR A 219 -1.10 -1.93 -29.61
CA THR A 219 -0.32 -3.16 -29.51
C THR A 219 0.97 -2.89 -28.74
N ILE A 220 1.23 -3.66 -27.69
CA ILE A 220 2.48 -3.61 -26.92
C ILE A 220 3.38 -4.78 -27.34
N ASP A 221 4.58 -4.48 -27.82
CA ASP A 221 5.57 -5.44 -28.32
C ASP A 221 6.72 -5.60 -27.32
N GLY A 222 6.92 -6.83 -26.82
CA GLY A 222 7.98 -7.14 -25.87
C GLY A 222 9.40 -6.94 -26.44
N ARG A 223 9.60 -7.08 -27.76
CA ARG A 223 10.89 -6.90 -28.47
C ARG A 223 12.10 -7.58 -27.81
N GLY A 224 11.92 -8.79 -27.29
CA GLY A 224 12.96 -9.56 -26.60
C GLY A 224 13.33 -9.01 -25.23
N PHE A 225 12.43 -8.26 -24.57
CA PHE A 225 12.56 -7.90 -23.15
C PHE A 225 12.15 -9.08 -22.27
N ASP A 226 12.88 -9.26 -21.16
CA ASP A 226 12.55 -10.23 -20.11
C ASP A 226 12.41 -9.48 -18.78
N GLY A 227 11.36 -9.80 -18.02
CA GLY A 227 11.06 -9.21 -16.72
C GLY A 227 9.79 -8.37 -16.72
N ILE A 228 9.60 -7.63 -15.63
CA ILE A 228 8.40 -6.82 -15.39
C ILE A 228 8.70 -5.36 -15.76
N THR A 229 7.85 -4.75 -16.58
CA THR A 229 7.90 -3.31 -16.90
C THR A 229 6.54 -2.66 -16.74
N HIS A 230 6.55 -1.45 -16.16
CA HIS A 230 5.40 -0.54 -16.15
C HIS A 230 5.46 0.37 -17.38
N CYS A 231 4.47 0.22 -18.25
CA CYS A 231 4.23 1.02 -19.43
C CYS A 231 3.33 2.21 -19.04
N ILE A 232 3.94 3.38 -18.85
CA ILE A 232 3.25 4.60 -18.39
C ILE A 232 2.69 5.36 -19.59
N TRP A 233 1.41 5.72 -19.50
CA TRP A 233 0.70 6.51 -20.49
C TRP A 233 0.11 7.77 -19.86
N GLU A 234 0.06 8.85 -20.61
CA GLU A 234 -0.50 10.14 -20.19
C GLU A 234 -1.56 10.60 -21.18
N MET A 235 -2.64 11.20 -20.68
CA MET A 235 -3.52 11.99 -21.51
C MET A 235 -2.95 13.40 -21.60
N GLN A 236 -2.72 13.89 -22.82
CA GLN A 236 -2.25 15.25 -23.08
C GLN A 236 -3.29 16.05 -23.85
N ASP A 237 -3.27 17.37 -23.70
CA ASP A 237 -4.02 18.29 -24.56
C ASP A 237 -3.28 18.61 -25.88
N SER A 238 -3.85 19.55 -26.63
CA SER A 238 -3.29 20.07 -27.88
C SER A 238 -1.94 20.76 -27.72
N ASP A 239 -1.66 21.30 -26.54
CA ASP A 239 -0.41 22.00 -26.22
C ASP A 239 0.67 21.03 -25.72
N GLY A 240 0.30 19.76 -25.49
CA GLY A 240 1.19 18.69 -25.02
C GLY A 240 1.28 18.60 -23.50
N GLU A 241 0.43 19.31 -22.77
CA GLU A 241 0.42 19.32 -21.32
C GLU A 241 -0.38 18.13 -20.77
N ASN A 242 0.10 17.52 -19.68
CA ASN A 242 -0.56 16.37 -19.06
C ASN A 242 -1.88 16.83 -18.38
N CYS A 243 -3.00 16.29 -18.86
CA CYS A 243 -4.34 16.60 -18.34
C CYS A 243 -4.54 16.15 -16.89
N PHE A 244 -3.81 15.12 -16.46
CA PHE A 244 -3.89 14.49 -15.15
C PHE A 244 -2.49 14.34 -14.55
N PRO A 245 -1.82 15.45 -14.18
CA PRO A 245 -0.48 15.43 -13.63
C PRO A 245 -0.44 14.60 -12.35
N ASP A 246 0.72 14.01 -12.03
CA ASP A 246 0.97 13.18 -10.84
C ASP A 246 0.01 11.96 -10.67
N ARG A 247 -0.68 11.54 -11.74
CA ARG A 247 -1.57 10.36 -11.77
C ARG A 247 -1.10 9.30 -12.77
N GLU A 248 0.19 8.96 -12.72
CA GLU A 248 0.84 8.05 -13.69
C GLU A 248 0.20 6.65 -13.77
N SER A 249 -0.48 6.19 -12.72
CA SER A 249 -1.13 4.89 -12.70
C SER A 249 -2.46 4.83 -13.45
N LEU A 250 -3.04 5.96 -13.88
CA LEU A 250 -4.39 6.00 -14.48
C LEU A 250 -4.52 5.14 -15.74
N PHE A 251 -3.46 5.16 -16.55
CA PHE A 251 -3.43 4.48 -17.85
C PHE A 251 -2.29 3.45 -17.91
N CYS A 252 -1.61 3.22 -16.79
CA CYS A 252 -0.42 2.37 -16.74
C CYS A 252 -0.76 0.90 -16.96
N VAL A 253 0.01 0.25 -17.83
CA VAL A 253 -0.11 -1.19 -18.13
C VAL A 253 1.17 -1.87 -17.67
N THR A 254 1.06 -3.00 -16.98
CA THR A 254 2.22 -3.81 -16.59
C THR A 254 2.40 -4.94 -17.60
N ILE A 255 3.62 -5.12 -18.10
CA ILE A 255 4.01 -6.24 -18.95
C ILE A 255 4.98 -7.11 -18.16
N ASP A 256 4.60 -8.37 -17.92
CA ASP A 256 5.48 -9.41 -17.39
C ASP A 256 5.92 -10.31 -18.54
N ALA A 257 7.11 -10.04 -19.07
CA ALA A 257 7.67 -10.78 -20.19
C ALA A 257 8.53 -11.94 -19.67
N LYS A 258 8.13 -13.18 -19.99
CA LYS A 258 8.82 -14.39 -19.54
C LYS A 258 9.68 -15.00 -20.64
N PHE A 259 10.91 -15.31 -20.27
CA PHE A 259 11.83 -16.05 -21.14
C PHE A 259 11.32 -17.48 -21.35
N LYS A 260 11.18 -17.89 -22.61
CA LYS A 260 10.87 -19.27 -22.97
C LYS A 260 12.15 -20.02 -23.34
N ARG A 261 12.54 -21.00 -22.52
CA ARG A 261 13.54 -22.01 -22.93
C ARG A 261 12.93 -22.85 -24.04
N LYS A 262 13.62 -22.94 -25.18
CA LYS A 262 13.33 -23.93 -26.21
C LYS A 262 13.57 -25.34 -25.68
#